data_AF-A0A2H9UQR6-F1
#
_entry.id   AF-A0A2H9UQR6-F1
#
_cell.length_a   1.000
_cell.length_b   1.000
_cell.length_c   1.000
_cell.angle_alpha   90.00
_cell.angle_beta   90.00
_cell.angle_gamma   90.00
#
_symmetry.space_group_name_H-M   'P 1'
#
loop_
_entity.id
_entity.type
_entity.pdbx_description
1 polymer ?
#
loop_
_entity_poly.entity_id
_entity_poly.type
_entity_poly.pdbx_seq_one_letter_code
_entity_poly.pdbx_strand_id
1 'polypeptide(L)'
;MSTVFFKKAERKNAKLRLALAGPTGSGKTMGALLIAKGIGGKVAVVDTENSSAELYADVMQFDTANIQPPYSPKKFISAIEAAEKAGYTTVILDSITHEWSGVGGCLEMVDALGKGKFKGNTWGAWSEVTPEHRKFIDAMLHSSINIIVTMRSKMETVQTNDGGKKKVEKLGLKAEQRDGIEYEFTTVLDITHGDNYAIATKDRTGLFIQPERITEQTGIKLSQWLSSGSADATINGNQILELEALMIEAGIDIEKYCLKRKLNSLQDVRQQVFEETCNSIKRIIAQRSQASQESEKQLQQEQEALLEADYQKAITVIQNAQSSDELQYPANYFKGSKYEQNILNACQAKSDMEGWSA
;
A
#
# COMPACT_ATOMS: atom_id res chain seq x y z
N MET A 1 0.90 14.97 -23.96
CA MET A 1 -0.12 14.02 -24.44
C MET A 1 -0.36 13.03 -23.32
N SER A 2 -1.55 12.99 -22.75
CA SER A 2 -1.92 11.98 -21.75
C SER A 2 -2.28 10.69 -22.47
N THR A 3 -1.37 9.71 -22.44
CA THR A 3 -1.56 8.41 -23.09
C THR A 3 -2.56 7.58 -22.29
N VAL A 4 -3.67 7.19 -22.90
CA VAL A 4 -4.69 6.31 -22.31
C VAL A 4 -4.43 4.89 -22.79
N PHE A 5 -4.21 3.95 -21.85
CA PHE A 5 -4.00 2.54 -22.15
C PHE A 5 -5.20 1.71 -21.68
N PHE A 6 -5.69 0.80 -22.53
CA PHE A 6 -6.71 -0.18 -22.17
C PHE A 6 -6.04 -1.48 -21.71
N LYS A 7 -6.54 -2.07 -20.62
CA LYS A 7 -6.10 -3.38 -20.13
C LYS A 7 -7.30 -4.27 -19.86
N LYS A 8 -7.09 -5.59 -19.83
CA LYS A 8 -8.11 -6.55 -19.42
C LYS A 8 -8.56 -6.22 -17.98
N ALA A 9 -9.88 -6.24 -17.77
CA ALA A 9 -10.44 -5.98 -16.45
C ALA A 9 -10.15 -7.17 -15.53
N GLU A 10 -9.39 -6.91 -14.47
CA GLU A 10 -9.02 -7.89 -13.44
C GLU A 10 -9.34 -7.28 -12.08
N ARG A 11 -9.92 -8.08 -11.17
CA ARG A 11 -10.25 -7.66 -9.80
C ARG A 11 -8.97 -7.62 -8.95
N LYS A 12 -8.05 -6.70 -9.23
CA LYS A 12 -6.78 -6.57 -8.51
C LYS A 12 -7.00 -5.85 -7.17
N ASN A 13 -6.66 -6.50 -6.06
CA ASN A 13 -6.55 -5.90 -4.72
C ASN A 13 -7.69 -4.92 -4.35
N ALA A 14 -8.92 -5.25 -4.75
CA ALA A 14 -10.06 -4.41 -4.43
C ALA A 14 -10.22 -4.34 -2.91
N LYS A 15 -10.43 -3.13 -2.38
CA LYS A 15 -10.75 -2.92 -0.97
C LYS A 15 -12.26 -2.93 -0.81
N LEU A 16 -12.73 -3.51 0.29
CA LEU A 16 -14.16 -3.58 0.55
C LEU A 16 -14.71 -2.16 0.78
N ARG A 17 -15.84 -1.87 0.12
CA ARG A 17 -16.71 -0.71 0.39
C ARG A 17 -18.09 -1.26 0.67
N LEU A 18 -18.37 -1.53 1.93
CA LEU A 18 -19.62 -2.15 2.38
C LEU A 18 -20.43 -1.14 3.19
N ALA A 19 -21.73 -1.07 2.91
CA ALA A 19 -22.66 -0.32 3.72
C ALA A 19 -23.73 -1.23 4.32
N LEU A 20 -23.96 -1.11 5.62
CA LEU A 20 -25.01 -1.80 6.36
C LEU A 20 -26.06 -0.76 6.78
N ALA A 21 -27.22 -0.79 6.14
CA ALA A 21 -28.34 0.10 6.43
C ALA A 21 -29.41 -0.61 7.26
N GLY A 22 -30.17 0.12 8.08
CA GLY A 22 -31.26 -0.49 8.83
C GLY A 22 -31.71 0.35 10.03
N PRO A 23 -32.89 0.04 10.60
CA PRO A 23 -33.42 0.76 11.75
C PRO A 23 -32.55 0.54 13.00
N THR A 24 -32.75 1.35 14.03
CA THR A 24 -32.13 1.12 15.34
C THR A 24 -32.50 -0.28 15.85
N GLY A 25 -31.55 -0.98 16.48
CA GLY A 25 -31.78 -2.33 17.00
C GLY A 25 -31.71 -3.46 15.97
N SER A 26 -31.48 -3.18 14.69
CA SER A 26 -31.32 -4.24 13.67
C SER A 26 -29.97 -4.96 13.69
N GLY A 27 -29.06 -4.61 14.61
CA GLY A 27 -27.76 -5.29 14.75
C GLY A 27 -26.70 -4.89 13.73
N LYS A 28 -26.72 -3.66 13.19
CA LYS A 28 -25.72 -3.16 12.23
C LYS A 28 -24.29 -3.22 12.77
N THR A 29 -24.05 -2.71 13.98
CA THR A 29 -22.73 -2.71 14.65
C THR A 29 -22.19 -4.13 14.82
N MET A 30 -23.03 -5.02 15.37
CA MET A 30 -22.72 -6.45 15.49
C MET A 30 -22.40 -7.08 14.12
N GLY A 31 -23.23 -6.81 13.11
CA GLY A 31 -23.03 -7.32 11.75
C GLY A 31 -21.70 -6.82 11.14
N ALA A 32 -21.37 -5.55 11.32
CA ALA A 32 -20.12 -4.97 10.85
C ALA A 32 -18.91 -5.64 11.51
N LEU A 33 -18.96 -5.85 12.83
CA LEU A 33 -17.91 -6.54 13.58
C LEU A 33 -17.76 -8.00 13.15
N LEU A 34 -18.85 -8.75 12.98
CA LEU A 34 -18.82 -10.13 12.49
C LEU A 34 -18.20 -10.22 11.09
N ILE A 35 -18.56 -9.31 10.19
CA ILE A 35 -17.96 -9.25 8.86
C ILE A 35 -16.47 -8.90 8.95
N ALA A 36 -16.09 -7.91 9.75
CA ALA A 36 -14.69 -7.52 9.93
C ALA A 36 -13.86 -8.65 10.54
N LYS A 37 -14.43 -9.41 11.48
CA LYS A 37 -13.83 -10.62 12.06
C LYS A 37 -13.53 -11.67 10.98
N GLY A 38 -14.50 -11.94 10.11
CA GLY A 38 -14.33 -12.90 9.02
C GLY A 38 -13.35 -12.45 7.93
N ILE A 39 -13.19 -11.14 7.73
CA ILE A 39 -12.16 -10.58 6.85
C ILE A 39 -10.76 -10.73 7.49
N GLY A 40 -10.67 -10.50 8.81
CA GLY A 40 -9.45 -10.58 9.58
C GLY A 40 -8.56 -9.34 9.51
N GLY A 41 -7.43 -9.42 10.22
CA GLY A 41 -6.48 -8.32 10.39
C GLY A 41 -6.85 -7.36 11.54
N LYS A 42 -6.26 -6.17 11.54
CA LYS A 42 -6.46 -5.16 12.60
C LYS A 42 -7.69 -4.30 12.29
N VAL A 43 -8.63 -4.24 13.22
CA VAL A 43 -9.90 -3.51 13.05
C VAL A 43 -9.96 -2.30 13.96
N ALA A 44 -10.35 -1.15 13.40
CA ALA A 44 -10.71 0.05 14.15
C ALA A 44 -12.19 0.36 13.96
N VAL A 45 -12.88 0.78 15.02
CA VAL A 45 -14.26 1.26 14.98
C VAL A 45 -14.28 2.74 15.32
N VAL A 46 -14.73 3.56 14.37
CA VAL A 46 -15.02 4.96 14.56
C VAL A 46 -16.46 5.09 15.01
N ASP A 47 -16.65 5.25 16.32
CA ASP A 47 -17.97 5.26 16.96
C ASP A 47 -18.47 6.70 17.14
N THR A 48 -19.69 6.95 16.70
CA THR A 48 -20.41 8.24 16.84
C THR A 48 -21.56 8.14 17.83
N GLU A 49 -21.83 6.96 18.37
CA GLU A 49 -22.93 6.62 19.27
C GLU A 49 -22.45 6.47 20.72
N ASN A 50 -21.52 7.33 21.14
CA ASN A 50 -21.05 7.46 22.52
C ASN A 50 -20.51 6.15 23.15
N SER A 51 -19.51 5.54 22.50
CA SER A 51 -18.85 4.31 22.97
C SER A 51 -19.77 3.08 23.03
N SER A 52 -20.88 3.08 22.28
CA SER A 52 -21.75 1.91 22.13
C SER A 52 -21.04 0.70 21.52
N ALA A 53 -20.02 0.91 20.69
CA ALA A 53 -19.25 -0.16 20.08
C ALA A 53 -18.48 -0.99 21.12
N GLU A 54 -18.04 -0.38 22.23
CA GLU A 54 -17.28 -1.04 23.29
C GLU A 54 -18.08 -2.16 23.98
N LEU A 55 -19.41 -2.12 23.90
CA LEU A 55 -20.30 -3.17 24.40
C LEU A 55 -20.12 -4.51 23.69
N TYR A 56 -19.45 -4.53 22.53
CA TYR A 56 -19.20 -5.71 21.71
C TYR A 56 -17.75 -6.22 21.81
N ALA A 57 -17.00 -5.81 22.83
CA ALA A 57 -15.59 -6.21 23.01
C ALA A 57 -15.39 -7.74 23.13
N ASP A 58 -16.45 -8.50 23.44
CA ASP A 58 -16.45 -9.96 23.49
C ASP A 58 -16.59 -10.62 22.09
N VAL A 59 -17.03 -9.88 21.07
CA VAL A 59 -17.25 -10.40 19.71
C VAL A 59 -15.91 -10.65 18.99
N MET A 60 -14.99 -9.69 19.08
CA MET A 60 -13.64 -9.75 18.55
C MET A 60 -12.75 -8.68 19.20
N GLN A 61 -11.44 -8.78 19.03
CA GLN A 61 -10.51 -7.70 19.38
C GLN A 61 -10.57 -6.60 18.31
N PHE A 62 -10.84 -5.36 18.72
CA PHE A 62 -10.78 -4.16 17.89
C PHE A 62 -10.44 -2.95 18.76
N ASP A 63 -9.94 -1.89 18.13
CA ASP A 63 -9.73 -0.60 18.79
C ASP A 63 -10.86 0.36 18.45
N THR A 64 -11.17 1.29 19.35
CA THR A 64 -12.24 2.28 19.15
C THR A 64 -11.68 3.70 19.10
N ALA A 65 -12.30 4.54 18.27
CA ALA A 65 -12.11 5.98 18.27
C ALA A 65 -13.48 6.64 18.34
N ASN A 66 -13.74 7.37 19.42
CA ASN A 66 -15.03 8.02 19.63
C ASN A 66 -15.03 9.42 19.00
N ILE A 67 -15.92 9.67 18.04
CA ILE A 67 -16.15 10.98 17.45
C ILE A 67 -17.35 11.62 18.16
N GLN A 68 -17.09 12.76 18.79
CA GLN A 68 -18.12 13.58 19.43
C GLN A 68 -18.53 14.75 18.51
N PRO A 69 -19.73 15.34 18.70
CA PRO A 69 -20.13 16.55 17.99
C PRO A 69 -19.07 17.67 18.07
N PRO A 70 -18.92 18.53 17.05
CA PRO A 70 -19.65 18.50 15.78
C PRO A 70 -19.18 17.35 14.87
N TYR A 71 -20.11 16.70 14.17
CA TYR A 71 -19.87 15.57 13.26
C TYR A 71 -19.50 16.04 11.85
N SER A 72 -18.49 16.90 11.72
CA SER A 72 -18.12 17.46 10.43
C SER A 72 -17.44 16.41 9.52
N PRO A 73 -17.59 16.50 8.18
CA PRO A 73 -16.96 15.58 7.22
C PRO A 73 -15.44 15.43 7.46
N LYS A 74 -14.79 16.54 7.82
CA LYS A 74 -13.35 16.57 8.14
C LYS A 74 -12.95 15.63 9.29
N LYS A 75 -13.77 15.49 10.34
CA LYS A 75 -13.44 14.57 11.44
C LYS A 75 -13.46 13.11 10.99
N PHE A 76 -14.41 12.73 10.13
CA PHE A 76 -14.49 11.38 9.57
C PHE A 76 -13.29 11.11 8.64
N ILE A 77 -12.91 12.08 7.79
CA ILE A 77 -11.71 11.97 6.95
C ILE A 77 -10.47 11.73 7.82
N SER A 78 -10.27 12.55 8.86
CA SER A 78 -9.12 12.40 9.76
C SER A 78 -9.11 11.05 10.48
N ALA A 79 -10.27 10.50 10.83
CA ALA A 79 -10.37 9.18 11.45
C ALA A 79 -9.98 8.05 10.48
N ILE A 80 -10.41 8.12 9.21
CA ILE A 80 -9.98 7.18 8.16
C ILE A 80 -8.46 7.25 7.98
N GLU A 81 -7.91 8.45 7.80
CA GLU A 81 -6.46 8.64 7.62
C GLU A 81 -5.65 8.15 8.84
N ALA A 82 -6.16 8.37 10.05
CA ALA A 82 -5.52 7.88 11.27
C ALA A 82 -5.51 6.34 11.31
N ALA A 83 -6.62 5.71 10.91
CA ALA A 83 -6.70 4.25 10.82
C ALA A 83 -5.71 3.68 9.79
N GLU A 84 -5.57 4.33 8.63
CA GLU A 84 -4.59 3.94 7.62
C GLU A 84 -3.15 4.05 8.15
N LYS A 85 -2.80 5.18 8.77
CA LYS A 85 -1.46 5.43 9.32
C LYS A 85 -1.09 4.48 10.44
N ALA A 86 -2.06 4.05 11.25
CA ALA A 86 -1.87 3.09 12.33
C ALA A 86 -1.80 1.63 11.84
N GLY A 87 -1.96 1.38 10.54
CA GLY A 87 -1.83 0.06 9.94
C GLY A 87 -3.02 -0.87 10.21
N TYR A 88 -4.22 -0.31 10.42
CA TYR A 88 -5.44 -1.10 10.44
C TYR A 88 -5.73 -1.65 9.03
N THR A 89 -6.36 -2.82 8.95
CA THR A 89 -6.76 -3.43 7.67
C THR A 89 -8.21 -3.12 7.32
N THR A 90 -9.03 -2.83 8.33
CA THR A 90 -10.45 -2.49 8.20
C THR A 90 -10.80 -1.38 9.19
N VAL A 91 -11.54 -0.38 8.73
CA VAL A 91 -12.19 0.62 9.59
C VAL A 91 -13.70 0.52 9.43
N ILE A 92 -14.41 0.52 10.56
CA ILE A 92 -15.86 0.58 10.64
C ILE A 92 -16.25 2.01 11.02
N LEU A 93 -17.08 2.68 10.21
CA LEU A 93 -17.68 3.97 10.55
C LEU A 93 -19.11 3.74 11.05
N ASP A 94 -19.32 3.85 12.37
CA ASP A 94 -20.59 3.57 13.03
C ASP A 94 -21.14 4.83 13.72
N SER A 95 -21.97 5.64 13.08
CA SER A 95 -22.51 5.55 11.73
C SER A 95 -22.21 6.81 10.94
N ILE A 96 -22.23 6.71 9.61
CA ILE A 96 -22.06 7.88 8.73
C ILE A 96 -23.32 8.75 8.67
N THR A 97 -24.44 8.31 9.26
CA THR A 97 -25.65 9.13 9.42
C THR A 97 -25.35 10.41 10.18
N HIS A 98 -24.46 10.37 11.19
CA HIS A 98 -24.12 11.56 11.98
C HIS A 98 -23.34 12.61 11.16
N GLU A 99 -22.53 12.19 10.18
CA GLU A 99 -21.87 13.14 9.26
C GLU A 99 -22.89 13.97 8.47
N TRP A 100 -24.02 13.36 8.11
CA TRP A 100 -25.05 14.00 7.31
C TRP A 100 -26.04 14.83 8.15
N SER A 101 -26.74 14.16 9.07
CA SER A 101 -27.87 14.73 9.81
C SER A 101 -27.60 14.95 11.30
N GLY A 102 -26.41 14.59 11.79
CA GLY A 102 -26.01 14.81 13.18
C GLY A 102 -25.66 16.26 13.48
N VAL A 103 -25.48 16.56 14.78
CA VAL A 103 -25.08 17.89 15.26
C VAL A 103 -23.76 18.33 14.63
N GLY A 104 -23.76 19.46 13.95
CA GLY A 104 -22.63 19.98 13.18
C GLY A 104 -22.25 19.15 11.94
N GLY A 105 -23.12 18.24 11.50
CA GLY A 105 -23.02 17.54 10.21
C GLY A 105 -23.52 18.40 9.04
N CYS A 106 -23.58 17.83 7.84
CA CYS A 106 -23.87 18.56 6.60
C CYS A 106 -25.16 19.38 6.64
N LEU A 107 -26.27 18.83 7.14
CA LEU A 107 -27.56 19.53 7.15
C LEU A 107 -27.54 20.76 8.08
N GLU A 108 -26.95 20.64 9.26
CA GLU A 108 -26.79 21.80 10.17
C GLU A 108 -25.77 22.81 9.66
N MET A 109 -24.69 22.36 9.00
CA MET A 109 -23.73 23.25 8.34
C MET A 109 -24.42 24.10 7.26
N VAL A 110 -25.29 23.50 6.44
CA VAL A 110 -26.07 24.21 5.42
C VAL A 110 -27.02 25.21 6.07
N ASP A 111 -27.74 24.83 7.12
CA ASP A 111 -28.67 25.73 7.83
C ASP A 111 -27.93 26.92 8.47
N ALA A 112 -26.80 26.67 9.14
CA ALA A 112 -25.98 27.70 9.76
C ALA A 112 -25.40 28.68 8.74
N LEU A 113 -24.85 28.16 7.62
CA LEU A 113 -24.32 28.99 6.54
C LEU A 113 -25.44 29.77 5.83
N GLY A 114 -26.60 29.14 5.65
CA GLY A 114 -27.80 29.73 5.09
C GLY A 114 -28.25 30.93 5.92
N LYS A 115 -28.49 30.75 7.23
CA LYS A 115 -28.92 31.82 8.14
C LYS A 115 -27.88 32.92 8.32
N GLY A 116 -26.58 32.56 8.35
CA GLY A 116 -25.47 33.49 8.53
C GLY A 116 -24.96 34.09 7.22
N LYS A 117 -23.89 33.50 6.68
CA LYS A 117 -23.09 34.00 5.54
C LYS A 117 -23.94 34.31 4.31
N PHE A 118 -24.94 33.48 4.02
CA PHE A 118 -25.74 33.57 2.81
C PHE A 118 -27.12 34.21 3.02
N LYS A 119 -27.44 34.71 4.23
CA LYS A 119 -28.65 35.50 4.55
C LYS A 119 -29.97 34.90 4.02
N GLY A 120 -30.14 33.59 4.14
CA GLY A 120 -31.30 32.83 3.68
C GLY A 120 -31.12 32.14 2.32
N ASN A 121 -30.01 32.36 1.61
CA ASN A 121 -29.73 31.66 0.35
C ASN A 121 -29.13 30.26 0.59
N THR A 122 -30.00 29.25 0.61
CA THR A 122 -29.63 27.84 0.78
C THR A 122 -28.75 27.31 -0.35
N TRP A 123 -28.86 27.84 -1.58
CA TRP A 123 -28.04 27.40 -2.71
C TRP A 123 -26.55 27.74 -2.51
N GLY A 124 -26.27 28.95 -2.01
CA GLY A 124 -24.92 29.36 -1.63
C GLY A 124 -24.34 28.48 -0.52
N ALA A 125 -25.14 28.14 0.49
CA ALA A 125 -24.72 27.25 1.56
C ALA A 125 -24.36 25.84 1.05
N TRP A 126 -25.17 25.27 0.14
CA TRP A 126 -24.88 23.99 -0.49
C TRP A 126 -23.60 23.98 -1.33
N SER A 127 -23.26 25.11 -1.96
CA SER A 127 -22.02 25.23 -2.76
C SER A 127 -20.75 25.06 -1.92
N GLU A 128 -20.82 25.32 -0.61
CA GLU A 128 -19.71 25.17 0.33
C GLU A 128 -19.70 23.78 1.01
N VAL A 129 -20.88 23.23 1.34
CA VAL A 129 -20.98 21.95 2.07
C VAL A 129 -20.83 20.75 1.15
N THR A 130 -21.35 20.82 -0.09
CA THR A 130 -21.27 19.71 -1.04
C THR A 130 -19.83 19.27 -1.34
N PRO A 131 -18.86 20.19 -1.55
CA PRO A 131 -17.45 19.81 -1.69
C PRO A 131 -16.88 19.11 -0.46
N GLU A 132 -17.22 19.53 0.76
CA GLU A 132 -16.72 18.91 1.99
C GLU A 132 -17.27 17.48 2.17
N HIS A 133 -18.57 17.28 1.92
CA HIS A 133 -19.17 15.95 1.91
C HIS A 133 -18.52 15.05 0.84
N ARG A 134 -18.28 15.58 -0.37
CA ARG A 134 -17.58 14.83 -1.43
C ARG A 134 -16.18 14.39 -1.02
N LYS A 135 -15.40 15.26 -0.37
CA LYS A 135 -14.08 14.87 0.16
C LYS A 135 -14.17 13.69 1.14
N PHE A 136 -15.24 13.64 1.94
CA PHE A 136 -15.47 12.50 2.84
C PHE A 136 -15.80 11.21 2.06
N ILE A 137 -16.66 11.30 1.04
CA ILE A 137 -16.93 10.17 0.14
C ILE A 137 -15.63 9.70 -0.54
N ASP A 138 -14.86 10.62 -1.10
CA ASP A 138 -13.60 10.35 -1.77
C ASP A 138 -12.60 9.67 -0.82
N ALA A 139 -12.52 10.12 0.44
CA ALA A 139 -11.67 9.50 1.46
C ALA A 139 -12.06 8.04 1.73
N MET A 140 -13.37 7.74 1.81
CA MET A 140 -13.83 6.34 1.93
C MET A 140 -13.49 5.54 0.67
N LEU A 141 -13.75 6.07 -0.52
CA LEU A 141 -13.57 5.36 -1.79
C LEU A 141 -12.11 5.07 -2.10
N HIS A 142 -11.21 6.04 -1.88
CA HIS A 142 -9.79 5.94 -2.19
C HIS A 142 -8.95 5.33 -1.07
N SER A 143 -9.55 4.97 0.06
CA SER A 143 -8.81 4.37 1.18
C SER A 143 -8.05 3.09 0.78
N SER A 144 -6.85 2.94 1.33
CA SER A 144 -6.01 1.75 1.18
C SER A 144 -6.49 0.56 2.03
N ILE A 145 -7.46 0.75 2.92
CA ILE A 145 -7.99 -0.25 3.85
C ILE A 145 -9.46 -0.57 3.53
N ASN A 146 -10.01 -1.63 4.11
CA ASN A 146 -11.43 -1.96 3.96
C ASN A 146 -12.28 -0.95 4.73
N ILE A 147 -13.35 -0.46 4.11
CA ILE A 147 -14.33 0.43 4.74
C ILE A 147 -15.64 -0.33 4.89
N ILE A 148 -16.13 -0.40 6.11
CA ILE A 148 -17.51 -0.79 6.42
C ILE A 148 -18.19 0.41 7.05
N VAL A 149 -19.35 0.80 6.55
CA VAL A 149 -20.15 1.88 7.16
C VAL A 149 -21.47 1.32 7.64
N THR A 150 -22.00 1.92 8.71
CA THR A 150 -23.40 1.72 9.09
C THR A 150 -24.20 2.98 8.77
N MET A 151 -25.47 2.78 8.42
CA MET A 151 -26.44 3.86 8.18
C MET A 151 -27.72 3.56 8.94
N ARG A 152 -28.26 4.56 9.62
CA ARG A 152 -29.61 4.47 10.17
C ARG A 152 -30.62 4.62 9.04
N SER A 153 -31.73 3.88 9.11
CA SER A 153 -32.83 3.99 8.16
C SER A 153 -34.12 4.38 8.87
N LYS A 154 -34.91 5.23 8.22
CA LYS A 154 -36.26 5.62 8.63
C LYS A 154 -37.30 5.05 7.68
N MET A 155 -38.55 4.92 8.15
CA MET A 155 -39.66 4.56 7.27
C MET A 155 -39.93 5.69 6.28
N GLU A 156 -39.85 5.38 5.00
CA GLU A 156 -40.26 6.28 3.92
C GLU A 156 -41.77 6.18 3.72
N THR A 157 -42.42 7.32 3.58
CA THR A 157 -43.85 7.41 3.31
C THR A 157 -44.09 8.36 2.15
N VAL A 158 -44.89 7.95 1.16
CA VAL A 158 -45.35 8.83 0.08
C VAL A 158 -46.81 9.17 0.34
N GLN A 159 -47.18 10.42 0.05
CA GLN A 159 -48.58 10.84 0.04
C GLN A 159 -49.12 10.64 -1.37
N THR A 160 -49.88 9.57 -1.59
CA THR A 160 -50.65 9.36 -2.81
C THR A 160 -52.00 10.05 -2.69
N ASN A 161 -52.44 10.68 -3.78
CA ASN A 161 -53.74 11.36 -3.84
C ASN A 161 -54.69 10.47 -4.64
N ASP A 162 -55.51 9.70 -3.93
CA ASP A 162 -56.47 8.78 -4.54
C ASP A 162 -57.87 9.40 -4.37
N GLY A 163 -58.47 9.84 -5.48
CA GLY A 163 -59.82 10.41 -5.49
C GLY A 163 -60.04 11.63 -4.59
N GLY A 164 -59.01 12.47 -4.36
CA GLY A 164 -59.10 13.70 -3.56
C GLY A 164 -58.90 13.53 -2.06
N LYS A 165 -58.60 12.31 -1.57
CA LYS A 165 -58.13 12.08 -0.19
C LYS A 165 -56.63 11.77 -0.20
N LYS A 166 -55.87 12.51 0.61
CA LYS A 166 -54.44 12.24 0.86
C LYS A 166 -54.31 10.94 1.63
N LYS A 167 -53.71 9.92 1.01
CA LYS A 167 -53.38 8.63 1.62
C LYS A 167 -51.87 8.57 1.81
N VAL A 168 -51.43 8.25 3.03
CA VAL A 168 -50.01 8.05 3.34
C VAL A 168 -49.71 6.56 3.15
N GLU A 169 -48.90 6.22 2.16
CA GLU A 169 -48.44 4.85 1.90
C GLU A 169 -46.98 4.70 2.34
N LYS A 170 -46.68 3.66 3.12
CA LYS A 170 -45.32 3.34 3.56
C LYS A 170 -44.59 2.67 2.39
N LEU A 171 -43.54 3.30 1.87
CA LEU A 171 -42.80 2.81 0.71
C LEU A 171 -41.60 1.93 1.05
N GLY A 172 -41.13 1.93 2.30
CA GLY A 172 -40.02 1.09 2.71
C GLY A 172 -39.13 1.76 3.74
N LEU A 173 -37.90 1.29 3.86
CA LEU A 173 -36.86 1.92 4.68
C LEU A 173 -35.95 2.74 3.77
N LYS A 174 -35.68 3.98 4.15
CA LYS A 174 -34.74 4.88 3.47
C LYS A 174 -33.60 5.24 4.43
N ALA A 175 -32.36 5.13 3.95
CA ALA A 175 -31.19 5.52 4.71
C ALA A 175 -31.21 7.04 5.01
N GLU A 176 -30.82 7.40 6.22
CA GLU A 176 -30.66 8.79 6.65
C GLU A 176 -29.30 9.32 6.17
N GLN A 177 -29.22 9.60 4.87
CA GLN A 177 -28.02 10.07 4.19
C GLN A 177 -28.41 10.81 2.90
N ARG A 178 -27.45 11.42 2.21
CA ARG A 178 -27.65 12.04 0.91
C ARG A 178 -28.16 11.01 -0.11
N ASP A 179 -29.18 11.41 -0.87
CA ASP A 179 -29.72 10.58 -1.95
C ASP A 179 -28.60 10.18 -2.94
N GLY A 180 -28.55 8.89 -3.26
CA GLY A 180 -27.56 8.32 -4.18
C GLY A 180 -26.27 7.83 -3.51
N ILE A 181 -26.12 7.94 -2.17
CA ILE A 181 -24.94 7.43 -1.46
C ILE A 181 -24.70 5.93 -1.72
N GLU A 182 -25.76 5.16 -1.94
CA GLU A 182 -25.69 3.74 -2.27
C GLU A 182 -24.88 3.47 -3.54
N TYR A 183 -24.76 4.43 -4.46
CA TYR A 183 -23.96 4.30 -5.68
C TYR A 183 -22.45 4.27 -5.42
N GLU A 184 -22.01 4.77 -4.27
CA GLU A 184 -20.59 4.82 -3.90
C GLU A 184 -20.06 3.47 -3.39
N PHE A 185 -20.91 2.65 -2.77
CA PHE A 185 -20.47 1.38 -2.18
C PHE A 185 -20.42 0.23 -3.19
N THR A 186 -19.56 -0.76 -2.94
CA THR A 186 -19.54 -1.99 -3.76
C THR A 186 -20.76 -2.85 -3.47
N THR A 187 -21.11 -2.94 -2.19
CA THR A 187 -22.27 -3.69 -1.69
C THR A 187 -22.98 -2.86 -0.62
N VAL A 188 -24.31 -2.86 -0.67
CA VAL A 188 -25.20 -2.23 0.29
C VAL A 188 -26.19 -3.29 0.75
N LEU A 189 -26.20 -3.53 2.07
CA LEU A 189 -27.05 -4.53 2.70
C LEU A 189 -28.01 -3.83 3.66
N ASP A 190 -29.31 -4.01 3.44
CA ASP A 190 -30.36 -3.65 4.39
C ASP A 190 -30.48 -4.77 5.43
N ILE A 191 -30.27 -4.42 6.70
CA ILE A 191 -30.35 -5.34 7.83
C ILE A 191 -31.75 -5.27 8.43
N THR A 192 -32.45 -6.39 8.40
CA THR A 192 -33.79 -6.52 8.97
C THR A 192 -33.75 -6.47 10.51
N HIS A 193 -34.82 -5.95 11.09
CA HIS A 193 -34.96 -5.87 12.55
C HIS A 193 -35.21 -7.27 13.14
N GLY A 194 -34.50 -7.62 14.22
CA GLY A 194 -34.68 -8.87 14.98
C GLY A 194 -33.64 -9.95 14.69
N ASP A 195 -33.45 -10.31 13.42
CA ASP A 195 -32.69 -11.53 13.06
C ASP A 195 -31.32 -11.28 12.41
N ASN A 196 -30.93 -10.01 12.23
CA ASN A 196 -29.71 -9.59 11.52
C ASN A 196 -29.60 -10.19 10.10
N TYR A 197 -30.72 -10.34 9.39
CA TYR A 197 -30.72 -10.78 7.99
C TYR A 197 -30.36 -9.62 7.09
N ALA A 198 -29.40 -9.84 6.20
CA ALA A 198 -29.01 -8.91 5.17
C ALA A 198 -29.78 -9.17 3.88
N ILE A 199 -30.38 -8.12 3.35
CA ILE A 199 -31.00 -8.07 2.03
C ILE A 199 -30.17 -7.11 1.19
N ALA A 200 -29.70 -7.54 0.02
CA ALA A 200 -28.91 -6.66 -0.83
C ALA A 200 -29.79 -5.63 -1.56
N THR A 201 -29.60 -4.35 -1.25
CA THR A 201 -30.12 -3.21 -2.04
C THR A 201 -29.27 -3.00 -3.29
N LYS A 202 -27.96 -3.26 -3.15
CA LYS A 202 -26.98 -3.21 -4.23
C LYS A 202 -25.90 -4.25 -3.94
N ASP A 203 -25.57 -5.05 -4.94
CA ASP A 203 -24.48 -6.00 -4.79
C ASP A 203 -23.71 -6.18 -6.10
N ARG A 204 -22.46 -5.72 -6.13
CA ARG A 204 -21.54 -6.01 -7.24
C ARG A 204 -20.79 -7.33 -7.08
N THR A 205 -20.95 -8.00 -5.94
CA THR A 205 -20.24 -9.26 -5.65
C THR A 205 -20.96 -10.48 -6.21
N GLY A 206 -22.30 -10.44 -6.25
CA GLY A 206 -23.13 -11.58 -6.58
C GLY A 206 -23.21 -12.61 -5.46
N LEU A 207 -22.75 -12.28 -4.24
CA LEU A 207 -22.76 -13.18 -3.09
C LEU A 207 -24.12 -13.17 -2.37
N PHE A 208 -24.88 -12.07 -2.47
CA PHE A 208 -26.09 -11.84 -1.69
C PHE A 208 -27.36 -11.93 -2.55
N ILE A 209 -27.48 -13.00 -3.35
CA ILE A 209 -28.64 -13.23 -4.23
C ILE A 209 -29.91 -13.48 -3.40
N GLN A 210 -29.77 -14.17 -2.27
CA GLN A 210 -30.85 -14.45 -1.34
C GLN A 210 -30.55 -13.79 0.01
N PRO A 211 -31.59 -13.38 0.77
CA PRO A 211 -31.41 -12.89 2.12
C PRO A 211 -30.68 -13.94 2.99
N GLU A 212 -29.62 -13.54 3.66
CA GLU A 212 -28.88 -14.40 4.58
C GLU A 212 -28.55 -13.69 5.89
N ARG A 213 -28.43 -14.46 6.97
CA ARG A 213 -28.03 -13.92 8.26
C ARG A 213 -26.56 -13.53 8.24
N ILE A 214 -26.24 -12.33 8.72
CA ILE A 214 -24.85 -11.90 8.85
C ILE A 214 -24.15 -12.70 9.94
N THR A 215 -23.03 -13.32 9.56
CA THR A 215 -22.15 -14.08 10.45
C THR A 215 -20.70 -13.82 10.09
N GLU A 216 -19.76 -14.37 10.87
CA GLU A 216 -18.33 -14.36 10.52
C GLU A 216 -18.07 -14.95 9.13
N GLN A 217 -18.82 -15.97 8.73
CA GLN A 217 -18.72 -16.58 7.41
C GLN A 217 -19.00 -15.59 6.26
N THR A 218 -19.86 -14.60 6.49
CA THR A 218 -20.12 -13.54 5.51
C THR A 218 -18.86 -12.73 5.21
N GLY A 219 -18.08 -12.40 6.24
CA GLY A 219 -16.78 -11.73 6.09
C GLY A 219 -15.77 -12.58 5.32
N ILE A 220 -15.72 -13.89 5.57
CA ILE A 220 -14.85 -14.83 4.86
C ILE A 220 -15.21 -14.88 3.38
N LYS A 221 -16.50 -15.01 3.02
CA LYS A 221 -16.97 -15.01 1.63
C LYS A 221 -16.58 -13.72 0.91
N LEU A 222 -16.77 -12.57 1.56
CA LEU A 222 -16.38 -11.27 1.02
C LEU A 222 -14.86 -11.17 0.79
N SER A 223 -14.05 -11.59 1.76
CA SER A 223 -12.58 -11.63 1.64
C SER A 223 -12.16 -12.52 0.47
N GLN A 224 -12.70 -13.73 0.37
CA GLN A 224 -12.44 -14.64 -0.73
C GLN A 224 -12.83 -14.02 -2.08
N TRP A 225 -13.96 -13.33 -2.17
CA TRP A 225 -14.37 -12.64 -3.39
C TRP A 225 -13.41 -11.51 -3.78
N LEU A 226 -12.95 -10.72 -2.82
CA LEU A 226 -11.95 -9.66 -3.03
C LEU A 226 -10.61 -10.24 -3.50
N SER A 227 -10.19 -11.39 -2.95
CA SER A 227 -8.95 -12.08 -3.31
C SER A 227 -9.08 -12.92 -4.59
N SER A 228 -10.26 -13.40 -4.95
CA SER A 228 -10.48 -14.27 -6.13
C SER A 228 -10.15 -13.57 -7.45
N GLY A 229 -10.20 -12.23 -7.46
CA GLY A 229 -9.72 -11.41 -8.56
C GLY A 229 -8.21 -11.29 -8.72
N SER A 230 -7.45 -11.68 -7.70
CA SER A 230 -6.00 -11.56 -7.61
C SER A 230 -5.25 -12.76 -8.23
N ALA A 231 -5.93 -13.89 -8.45
CA ALA A 231 -5.30 -15.11 -8.97
C ALA A 231 -4.68 -14.96 -10.37
N ASP A 232 -5.25 -14.08 -11.20
CA ASP A 232 -4.75 -13.74 -12.53
C ASP A 232 -4.26 -12.29 -12.63
N ALA A 233 -4.17 -11.57 -11.50
CA ALA A 233 -3.74 -10.19 -11.50
C ALA A 233 -2.29 -10.07 -12.01
N THR A 234 -2.09 -9.32 -13.09
CA THR A 234 -0.73 -9.00 -13.54
C THR A 234 -0.09 -7.82 -12.78
N ILE A 235 1.22 -7.63 -12.92
CA ILE A 235 1.94 -6.50 -12.33
C ILE A 235 1.49 -5.14 -12.90
N ASN A 236 1.65 -4.07 -12.14
CA ASN A 236 1.31 -2.70 -12.57
C ASN A 236 2.48 -2.00 -13.29
N GLY A 237 2.24 -0.79 -13.84
CA GLY A 237 3.25 -0.03 -14.61
C GLY A 237 4.57 0.21 -13.87
N ASN A 238 4.51 0.61 -12.60
CA ASN A 238 5.72 0.87 -11.80
C ASN A 238 6.50 -0.42 -11.53
N GLN A 239 5.78 -1.52 -11.29
CA GLN A 239 6.38 -2.83 -11.08
C GLN A 239 7.01 -3.40 -12.36
N ILE A 240 6.45 -3.10 -13.53
CA ILE A 240 7.07 -3.46 -14.82
C ILE A 240 8.41 -2.75 -14.96
N LEU A 241 8.44 -1.44 -14.68
CA LEU A 241 9.68 -0.65 -14.74
C LEU A 241 10.73 -1.14 -13.74
N GLU A 242 10.33 -1.47 -12.51
CA GLU A 242 11.24 -2.04 -11.50
C GLU A 242 11.81 -3.39 -11.96
N LEU A 243 10.95 -4.29 -12.45
CA LEU A 243 11.37 -5.61 -12.91
C LEU A 243 12.29 -5.53 -14.14
N GLU A 244 11.97 -4.65 -15.08
CA GLU A 244 12.78 -4.37 -16.26
C GLU A 244 14.17 -3.85 -15.88
N ALA A 245 14.25 -2.86 -14.97
CA ALA A 245 15.52 -2.33 -14.49
C ALA A 245 16.38 -3.41 -13.82
N LEU A 246 15.79 -4.24 -12.94
CA LEU A 246 16.50 -5.34 -12.29
C LEU A 246 16.97 -6.40 -13.30
N MET A 247 16.17 -6.71 -14.32
CA MET A 247 16.55 -7.67 -15.36
C MET A 247 17.72 -7.16 -16.20
N ILE A 248 17.71 -5.88 -16.57
CA ILE A 248 18.81 -5.25 -17.31
C ILE A 248 20.10 -5.28 -16.48
N GLU A 249 20.03 -4.90 -15.21
CA GLU A 249 21.19 -4.93 -14.29
C GLU A 249 21.73 -6.36 -14.11
N ALA A 250 20.84 -7.36 -14.03
CA ALA A 250 21.21 -8.75 -13.97
C ALA A 250 21.66 -9.35 -15.33
N GLY A 251 21.66 -8.57 -16.42
CA GLY A 251 21.96 -9.05 -17.77
C GLY A 251 21.03 -10.18 -18.24
N ILE A 252 19.77 -10.16 -17.77
CA ILE A 252 18.74 -11.12 -18.17
C ILE A 252 18.07 -10.61 -19.45
N ASP A 253 18.07 -11.45 -20.47
CA ASP A 253 17.36 -11.21 -21.72
C ASP A 253 15.83 -11.33 -21.48
N ILE A 254 15.14 -10.19 -21.56
CA ILE A 254 13.71 -10.06 -21.26
C ILE A 254 12.87 -10.87 -22.26
N GLU A 255 13.22 -10.87 -23.54
CA GLU A 255 12.48 -11.61 -24.57
C GLU A 255 12.57 -13.11 -24.32
N LYS A 256 13.78 -13.63 -24.05
CA LYS A 256 13.97 -15.04 -23.70
C LYS A 256 13.26 -15.42 -22.40
N TYR A 257 13.27 -14.53 -21.40
CA TYR A 257 12.55 -14.74 -20.15
C TYR A 257 11.05 -14.90 -20.39
N CYS A 258 10.45 -13.98 -21.16
CA CYS A 258 9.02 -14.01 -21.48
C CYS A 258 8.66 -15.27 -22.26
N LEU A 259 9.45 -15.60 -23.30
CA LEU A 259 9.25 -16.79 -24.12
C LEU A 259 9.28 -18.08 -23.29
N LYS A 260 10.28 -18.25 -22.42
CA LYS A 260 10.44 -19.43 -21.56
C LYS A 260 9.25 -19.63 -20.62
N ARG A 261 8.63 -18.53 -20.17
CA ARG A 261 7.48 -18.54 -19.26
C ARG A 261 6.13 -18.44 -19.98
N LYS A 262 6.11 -18.49 -21.32
CA LYS A 262 4.89 -18.34 -22.14
C LYS A 262 4.15 -17.02 -21.85
N LEU A 263 4.90 -15.95 -21.65
CA LEU A 263 4.40 -14.59 -21.48
C LEU A 263 4.59 -13.83 -22.81
N ASN A 264 3.64 -12.98 -23.19
CA ASN A 264 3.81 -12.12 -24.37
C ASN A 264 4.70 -10.92 -24.04
N SER A 265 4.67 -10.44 -22.80
CA SER A 265 5.54 -9.39 -22.29
C SER A 265 5.67 -9.45 -20.76
N LEU A 266 6.50 -8.60 -20.17
CA LEU A 266 6.58 -8.45 -18.71
C LEU A 266 5.24 -8.03 -18.09
N GLN A 267 4.35 -7.42 -18.86
CA GLN A 267 3.02 -7.04 -18.39
C GLN A 267 2.13 -8.24 -18.04
N ASP A 268 2.47 -9.44 -18.54
CA ASP A 268 1.75 -10.67 -18.23
C ASP A 268 2.28 -11.36 -16.95
N VAL A 269 3.34 -10.83 -16.33
CA VAL A 269 3.86 -11.36 -15.06
C VAL A 269 2.79 -11.20 -13.98
N ARG A 270 2.50 -12.29 -13.27
CA ARG A 270 1.50 -12.29 -12.19
C ARG A 270 2.03 -11.55 -10.95
N GLN A 271 1.14 -10.79 -10.31
CA GLN A 271 1.40 -10.07 -9.07
C GLN A 271 1.94 -10.98 -7.97
N GLN A 272 1.37 -12.18 -7.84
CA GLN A 272 1.72 -13.12 -6.77
C GLN A 272 3.18 -13.59 -6.80
N VAL A 273 3.84 -13.58 -7.97
CA VAL A 273 5.25 -14.01 -8.12
C VAL A 273 6.22 -12.83 -8.23
N PHE A 274 5.72 -11.60 -8.17
CA PHE A 274 6.52 -10.40 -8.42
C PHE A 274 7.66 -10.24 -7.41
N GLU A 275 7.34 -10.21 -6.11
CA GLU A 275 8.34 -10.01 -5.05
C GLU A 275 9.39 -11.13 -5.05
N GLU A 276 8.96 -12.38 -5.20
CA GLU A 276 9.87 -13.53 -5.27
C GLU A 276 10.80 -13.44 -6.48
N THR A 277 10.27 -13.03 -7.64
CA THR A 277 11.05 -12.85 -8.87
C THR A 277 12.08 -11.72 -8.68
N CYS A 278 11.68 -10.56 -8.15
CA CYS A 278 12.60 -9.44 -7.88
C CYS A 278 13.69 -9.85 -6.90
N ASN A 279 13.34 -10.55 -5.82
CA ASN A 279 14.31 -11.04 -4.84
C ASN A 279 15.30 -12.05 -5.44
N SER A 280 14.83 -12.94 -6.32
CA SER A 280 15.70 -13.87 -7.03
C SER A 280 16.69 -13.13 -7.94
N ILE A 281 16.25 -12.09 -8.65
CA ILE A 281 17.10 -11.31 -9.55
C ILE A 281 18.15 -10.51 -8.75
N LYS A 282 17.73 -9.88 -7.64
CA LYS A 282 18.65 -9.17 -6.73
C LYS A 282 19.75 -10.09 -6.19
N ARG A 283 19.44 -11.37 -5.91
CA ARG A 283 20.46 -12.37 -5.53
C ARG A 283 21.46 -12.65 -6.65
N ILE A 284 21.00 -12.73 -7.90
CA ILE A 284 21.89 -12.93 -9.07
C ILE A 284 22.86 -11.74 -9.21
N ILE A 285 22.34 -10.51 -9.08
CA ILE A 285 23.15 -9.28 -9.13
C ILE A 285 24.22 -9.30 -8.03
N ALA A 286 23.82 -9.59 -6.79
CA ALA A 286 24.73 -9.65 -5.65
C ALA A 286 25.83 -10.70 -5.85
N GLN A 287 25.48 -11.90 -6.31
CA GLN A 287 26.44 -12.98 -6.58
C GLN A 287 27.47 -12.60 -7.66
N ARG A 288 27.02 -11.95 -8.74
CA ARG A 288 27.95 -11.49 -9.79
C ARG A 288 28.88 -10.38 -9.31
N SER A 289 28.35 -9.43 -8.54
CA SER A 289 29.16 -8.35 -7.97
C SER A 289 30.23 -8.91 -7.02
N GLN A 290 29.88 -9.86 -6.16
CA GLN A 290 30.83 -10.52 -5.26
C GLN A 290 31.92 -11.29 -6.03
N ALA A 291 31.53 -12.07 -7.04
CA ALA A 291 32.50 -12.81 -7.86
C ALA A 291 33.49 -11.87 -8.59
N SER A 292 33.00 -10.74 -9.11
CA SER A 292 33.86 -9.72 -9.73
C SER A 292 34.86 -9.12 -8.74
N GLN A 293 34.40 -8.76 -7.53
CA GLN A 293 35.26 -8.22 -6.48
C GLN A 293 36.30 -9.23 -5.98
N GLU A 294 35.92 -10.51 -5.84
CA GLU A 294 36.84 -11.57 -5.46
C GLU A 294 37.91 -11.78 -6.54
N SER A 295 37.52 -11.77 -7.82
CA SER A 295 38.45 -11.87 -8.94
C SER A 295 39.43 -10.69 -8.97
N GLU A 296 38.96 -9.46 -8.77
CA GLU A 296 39.83 -8.27 -8.69
C GLU A 296 40.80 -8.35 -7.51
N LYS A 297 40.31 -8.78 -6.33
CA LYS A 297 41.15 -8.97 -5.15
C LYS A 297 42.21 -10.05 -5.37
N GLN A 298 41.86 -11.17 -6.02
CA GLN A 298 42.82 -12.22 -6.34
C GLN A 298 43.91 -11.71 -7.29
N LEU A 299 43.52 -10.99 -8.35
CA LEU A 299 44.48 -10.39 -9.29
C LEU A 299 45.41 -9.41 -8.58
N GLN A 300 44.88 -8.60 -7.68
CA GLN A 300 45.67 -7.63 -6.93
C GLN A 300 46.62 -8.32 -5.94
N GLN A 301 46.17 -9.37 -5.26
CA GLN A 301 47.02 -10.19 -4.38
C GLN A 301 48.14 -10.89 -5.15
N GLU A 302 47.85 -11.41 -6.35
CA GLU A 302 48.85 -12.07 -7.20
C GLU A 302 49.90 -11.07 -7.69
N GLN A 303 49.50 -9.88 -8.14
CA GLN A 303 50.42 -8.80 -8.51
C GLN A 303 51.28 -8.34 -7.32
N GLU A 304 50.70 -8.22 -6.13
CA GLU A 304 51.45 -7.85 -4.93
C GLU A 304 52.46 -8.94 -4.52
N ALA A 305 52.09 -10.22 -4.64
CA ALA A 305 52.99 -11.34 -4.35
C ALA A 305 54.15 -11.42 -5.36
N LEU A 306 53.89 -11.17 -6.65
CA LEU A 306 54.93 -11.06 -7.66
C LEU A 306 55.90 -9.90 -7.38
N LEU A 307 55.36 -8.73 -7.03
CA LEU A 307 56.17 -7.55 -6.69
C LEU A 307 57.05 -7.79 -5.46
N GLU A 308 56.54 -8.47 -4.43
CA GLU A 308 57.33 -8.88 -3.26
C GLU A 308 58.42 -9.90 -3.64
N ALA A 309 58.11 -10.90 -4.47
CA ALA A 309 59.10 -11.87 -4.93
C ALA A 309 60.23 -11.20 -5.72
N ASP A 310 59.90 -10.24 -6.59
CA ASP A 310 60.90 -9.47 -7.33
C ASP A 310 61.70 -8.55 -6.42
N TYR A 311 61.08 -7.99 -5.36
CA TYR A 311 61.80 -7.21 -4.35
C TYR A 311 62.88 -8.05 -3.65
N GLN A 312 62.55 -9.27 -3.22
CA GLN A 312 63.52 -10.17 -2.58
C GLN A 312 64.69 -10.55 -3.51
N LYS A 313 64.40 -10.80 -4.80
CA LYS A 313 65.44 -11.02 -5.81
C LYS A 313 66.33 -9.79 -5.98
N ALA A 314 65.73 -8.60 -6.03
CA ALA A 314 66.47 -7.36 -6.20
C ALA A 314 67.40 -7.07 -5.01
N ILE A 315 66.97 -7.33 -3.78
CA ILE A 315 67.85 -7.25 -2.59
C ILE A 315 69.04 -8.21 -2.73
N THR A 316 68.80 -9.43 -3.20
CA THR A 316 69.87 -10.41 -3.43
C THR A 316 70.85 -9.95 -4.52
N VAL A 317 70.36 -9.33 -5.59
CA VAL A 317 71.20 -8.74 -6.65
C VAL A 317 72.04 -7.59 -6.09
N ILE A 318 71.43 -6.68 -5.33
CA ILE A 318 72.14 -5.54 -4.70
C ILE A 318 73.26 -6.05 -3.78
N GLN A 319 72.99 -7.08 -2.96
CA GLN A 319 74.00 -7.64 -2.05
C GLN A 319 75.21 -8.21 -2.79
N ASN A 320 75.00 -8.83 -3.96
CA ASN A 320 76.03 -9.50 -4.75
C ASN A 320 76.65 -8.62 -5.84
N ALA A 321 76.16 -7.39 -6.02
CA ALA A 321 76.65 -6.46 -7.02
C ALA A 321 78.18 -6.29 -6.90
N GLN A 322 78.84 -6.09 -8.03
CA GLN A 322 80.30 -5.89 -8.13
C GLN A 322 80.66 -4.49 -8.65
N SER A 323 79.68 -3.69 -9.07
CA SER A 323 79.87 -2.33 -9.56
C SER A 323 78.64 -1.44 -9.30
N SER A 324 78.85 -0.11 -9.33
CA SER A 324 77.76 0.87 -9.17
C SER A 324 76.71 0.81 -10.27
N ASP A 325 77.09 0.41 -11.48
CA ASP A 325 76.18 0.36 -12.63
C ASP A 325 75.13 -0.76 -12.47
N GLU A 326 75.48 -1.84 -11.78
CA GLU A 326 74.55 -2.95 -11.49
C GLU A 326 73.42 -2.54 -10.52
N LEU A 327 73.59 -1.45 -9.76
CA LEU A 327 72.58 -0.92 -8.84
C LEU A 327 71.50 -0.08 -9.54
N GLN A 328 71.74 0.37 -10.79
CA GLN A 328 70.78 1.19 -11.53
C GLN A 328 69.52 0.41 -11.92
N TYR A 329 69.66 -0.87 -12.28
CA TYR A 329 68.53 -1.69 -12.72
C TYR A 329 67.50 -1.91 -11.61
N PRO A 330 67.88 -2.36 -10.38
CA PRO A 330 66.95 -2.44 -9.25
C PRO A 330 66.30 -1.09 -8.91
N ALA A 331 67.08 -0.02 -8.86
CA ALA A 331 66.58 1.31 -8.50
C ALA A 331 65.53 1.83 -9.51
N ASN A 332 65.74 1.60 -10.81
CA ASN A 332 64.79 2.01 -11.84
C ASN A 332 63.55 1.11 -11.90
N TYR A 333 63.69 -0.20 -11.70
CA TYR A 333 62.56 -1.14 -11.76
C TYR A 333 61.52 -0.90 -10.66
N PHE A 334 61.94 -0.55 -9.44
CA PHE A 334 61.04 -0.31 -8.30
C PHE A 334 60.55 1.14 -8.18
N LYS A 335 60.87 2.02 -9.13
CA LYS A 335 60.47 3.44 -9.09
C LYS A 335 58.95 3.58 -9.12
N GLY A 336 58.38 4.31 -8.15
CA GLY A 336 56.93 4.47 -7.97
C GLY A 336 56.22 3.29 -7.30
N SER A 337 56.96 2.26 -6.86
CA SER A 337 56.40 1.12 -6.13
C SER A 337 56.50 1.30 -4.60
N LYS A 338 55.76 0.47 -3.84
CA LYS A 338 55.86 0.47 -2.37
C LYS A 338 57.24 0.10 -1.82
N TYR A 339 58.13 -0.49 -2.63
CA TYR A 339 59.48 -0.86 -2.24
C TYR A 339 60.57 0.12 -2.70
N GLU A 340 60.21 1.19 -3.41
CA GLU A 340 61.15 2.16 -3.98
C GLU A 340 62.18 2.64 -2.95
N GLN A 341 61.72 3.14 -1.81
CA GLN A 341 62.60 3.70 -0.78
C GLN A 341 63.51 2.63 -0.16
N ASN A 342 63.01 1.41 0.02
CA ASN A 342 63.79 0.32 0.58
C ASN A 342 64.91 -0.12 -0.36
N ILE A 343 64.62 -0.19 -1.66
CA ILE A 343 65.61 -0.52 -2.69
C ILE A 343 66.66 0.60 -2.79
N LEU A 344 66.25 1.87 -2.83
CA LEU A 344 67.19 3.00 -2.86
C LEU A 344 68.13 3.01 -1.64
N ASN A 345 67.59 2.78 -0.45
CA ASN A 345 68.38 2.69 0.78
C ASN A 345 69.36 1.50 0.73
N ALA A 346 68.95 0.34 0.20
CA ALA A 346 69.82 -0.82 0.05
C ALA A 346 70.95 -0.59 -0.96
N CYS A 347 70.64 0.03 -2.11
CA CYS A 347 71.64 0.42 -3.10
C CYS A 347 72.67 1.40 -2.51
N GLN A 348 72.20 2.42 -1.77
CA GLN A 348 73.09 3.38 -1.12
C GLN A 348 74.01 2.71 -0.10
N ALA A 349 73.45 1.88 0.79
CA ALA A 349 74.23 1.16 1.80
C ALA A 349 75.30 0.25 1.18
N LYS A 350 74.98 -0.43 0.08
CA LYS A 350 75.95 -1.26 -0.65
C LYS A 350 77.05 -0.41 -1.30
N SER A 351 76.69 0.70 -1.94
CA SER A 351 77.65 1.63 -2.55
C SER A 351 78.61 2.21 -1.52
N ASP A 352 78.10 2.56 -0.34
CA ASP A 352 78.90 3.10 0.77
C ASP A 352 79.85 2.03 1.35
N MET A 353 79.40 0.77 1.45
CA MET A 353 80.21 -0.35 1.95
C MET A 353 81.39 -0.71 1.06
N GLU A 354 81.18 -0.75 -0.27
CA GLU A 354 82.20 -1.14 -1.25
C GLU A 354 83.07 0.04 -1.71
N GLY A 355 82.80 1.25 -1.23
CA GLY A 355 83.55 2.46 -1.59
C GLY A 355 83.36 2.89 -3.06
N TRP A 356 82.23 2.54 -3.66
CA TRP A 356 81.89 2.94 -5.04
C TRP A 356 81.41 4.39 -5.17
N SER A 357 81.30 5.09 -4.04
CA SER A 357 81.17 6.53 -4.00
C SER A 357 82.40 7.18 -4.65
N ALA A 358 82.19 7.78 -5.83
CA ALA A 358 83.11 8.75 -6.41
C ALA A 358 83.21 10.02 -5.55
#